data_AF-A0A1A9IAC0-F1
#
_entry.id   AF-A0A1A9IAC0-F1
#
_cell.length_a   1.000
_cell.length_b   1.000
_cell.length_c   1.000
_cell.angle_alpha   90.00
_cell.angle_beta   90.00
_cell.angle_gamma   90.00
#
_symmetry.space_group_name_H-M   'P 1'
#
loop_
_entity.id
_entity.type
_entity.pdbx_description
1 polymer ?
#
loop_
_entity_poly.entity_id
_entity_poly.type
_entity_poly.pdbx_seq_one_letter_code
_entity_poly.pdbx_strand_id
1 'polypeptide(L)'
;MQQFLFNNDKNAADKKALIITKKNNQQVLSKPQQTFNRLIKKIEKLQTELRTTTSELDGKLIFYAKHIYPLNIELAGARKQLLKKLYAIYKNKAIRLFDQRKFLKELIKSQMETYLEEEQQPDDEIKSIFKELFNKSYDAALKEEMDDYLEDIKSNMETMFEEAGFSMNFDDLHNGMTPEEIIERAKKMEEEFYRQTGEKEKALRKKTKKQLEREEKEKQVEAAKAKNVSSIYKQLAKIFHPDLEQDPDLKMQKEELMKQLTIAYENNDLPTLLRLELQWVQKEENAGNTASNEQLSIYNQILKEQVDGLEDEIAGIYEHPHTLPFKNLFRHPGS
;
A
#
# COMPACT_ATOMS: atom_id res chain seq x y z
N MET A 1 14.65 4.40 -7.26
CA MET A 1 13.71 4.79 -8.34
C MET A 1 12.30 4.91 -7.77
N GLN A 2 12.04 5.87 -6.88
CA GLN A 2 10.72 6.10 -6.27
C GLN A 2 10.60 7.59 -5.92
N GLN A 3 10.42 8.44 -6.94
CA GLN A 3 10.30 9.89 -6.76
C GLN A 3 9.08 10.49 -7.51
N PHE A 4 8.11 9.67 -7.90
CA PHE A 4 6.98 10.11 -8.72
C PHE A 4 5.63 9.83 -8.05
N LEU A 5 5.33 10.43 -6.90
CA LEU A 5 3.93 10.50 -6.42
C LEU A 5 3.59 11.78 -5.64
N PHE A 6 4.51 12.73 -5.51
CA PHE A 6 4.23 14.00 -4.84
C PHE A 6 4.46 15.16 -5.81
N ASN A 7 3.45 15.49 -6.61
CA ASN A 7 3.32 16.84 -7.11
C ASN A 7 2.01 17.45 -6.64
N ASN A 8 2.19 18.48 -5.81
CA ASN A 8 1.23 19.53 -5.51
C ASN A 8 0.49 19.98 -6.78
N ASP A 9 -0.81 20.24 -6.70
CA ASP A 9 -1.22 21.64 -6.81
C ASP A 9 -2.64 21.96 -6.36
N LYS A 10 -2.75 23.23 -5.96
CA LYS A 10 -3.91 23.95 -5.46
C LYS A 10 -5.00 24.06 -6.54
N ASN A 11 -6.23 23.68 -6.24
CA ASN A 11 -7.43 24.40 -6.71
C ASN A 11 -8.71 23.85 -6.04
N ALA A 12 -9.06 24.42 -4.89
CA ALA A 12 -10.36 24.19 -4.26
C ALA A 12 -11.53 24.86 -5.02
N ALA A 13 -11.24 25.73 -6.00
CA ALA A 13 -12.21 26.49 -6.78
C ALA A 13 -12.87 25.69 -7.92
N ASP A 14 -12.25 24.61 -8.41
CA ASP A 14 -12.74 23.82 -9.56
C ASP A 14 -13.77 22.73 -9.21
N LYS A 15 -14.07 22.53 -7.92
CA LYS A 15 -14.95 21.43 -7.47
C LYS A 15 -16.41 21.51 -7.95
N LYS A 16 -16.89 22.69 -8.37
CA LYS A 16 -18.24 22.84 -8.95
C LYS A 16 -18.33 22.45 -10.43
N ALA A 17 -17.21 22.22 -11.12
CA ALA A 17 -17.17 21.96 -12.55
C ALA A 17 -17.30 20.47 -12.94
N LEU A 18 -17.43 19.56 -11.96
CA LEU A 18 -17.14 18.12 -12.14
C LEU A 18 -18.38 17.21 -12.35
N ILE A 19 -19.62 17.74 -12.31
CA ILE A 19 -20.87 16.93 -12.30
C ILE A 19 -21.67 17.13 -13.61
N ILE A 20 -22.19 16.06 -14.22
CA ILE A 20 -23.14 16.14 -15.33
C ILE A 20 -24.45 16.76 -14.83
N THR A 21 -24.81 17.94 -15.34
CA THR A 21 -26.03 18.66 -14.99
C THR A 21 -27.15 18.44 -16.00
N LYS A 22 -28.40 18.58 -15.56
CA LYS A 22 -29.58 18.51 -16.44
C LYS A 22 -29.59 19.71 -17.40
N LYS A 23 -29.88 19.50 -18.68
CA LYS A 23 -29.99 20.56 -19.71
C LYS A 23 -31.22 21.46 -19.51
N ASN A 24 -32.29 20.95 -18.88
CA ASN A 24 -33.51 21.68 -18.51
C ASN A 24 -34.17 21.06 -17.26
N ASN A 25 -34.97 21.83 -16.52
CA ASN A 25 -35.65 21.39 -15.28
C ASN A 25 -36.58 20.16 -15.44
N GLN A 26 -36.92 19.78 -16.68
CA GLN A 26 -37.80 18.64 -17.00
C GLN A 26 -37.08 17.35 -17.42
N GLN A 27 -35.75 17.37 -17.66
CA GLN A 27 -35.03 16.17 -18.12
C GLN A 27 -34.46 15.35 -16.96
N VAL A 28 -34.67 14.04 -16.95
CA VAL A 28 -34.11 13.12 -15.95
C VAL A 28 -32.81 12.52 -16.49
N LEU A 29 -31.73 12.56 -15.71
CA LEU A 29 -30.45 11.95 -16.07
C LEU A 29 -30.63 10.44 -16.31
N SER A 30 -29.97 9.89 -17.32
CA SER A 30 -29.98 8.45 -17.58
C SER A 30 -29.28 7.67 -16.45
N LYS A 31 -29.60 6.37 -16.27
CA LYS A 31 -28.94 5.53 -15.25
C LYS A 31 -27.40 5.52 -15.40
N PRO A 32 -26.81 5.42 -16.61
CA PRO A 32 -25.37 5.56 -16.79
C PRO A 32 -24.80 6.93 -16.39
N GLN A 33 -25.50 8.04 -16.67
CA GLN A 33 -25.09 9.39 -16.26
C GLN A 33 -25.14 9.59 -14.74
N GLN A 34 -26.17 9.06 -14.07
CA GLN A 34 -26.25 9.08 -12.61
C GLN A 34 -25.12 8.26 -11.97
N THR A 35 -24.81 7.09 -12.56
CA THR A 35 -23.70 6.24 -12.11
C THR A 35 -22.37 6.97 -12.24
N PHE A 36 -22.13 7.62 -13.38
CA PHE A 36 -20.92 8.41 -13.63
C PHE A 36 -20.75 9.49 -12.56
N ASN A 37 -21.78 10.33 -12.37
CA ASN A 37 -21.75 11.39 -11.35
C ASN A 37 -21.50 10.87 -9.94
N ARG A 38 -22.04 9.70 -9.59
CA ARG A 38 -21.81 9.08 -8.28
C ARG A 38 -20.36 8.62 -8.12
N LEU A 39 -19.79 8.00 -9.16
CA LEU A 39 -18.41 7.50 -9.12
C LEU A 39 -17.40 8.65 -9.05
N ILE A 40 -17.60 9.73 -9.81
CA ILE A 40 -16.77 10.95 -9.73
C ILE A 40 -16.76 11.51 -8.30
N LYS A 41 -17.94 11.69 -7.69
CA LYS A 41 -18.03 12.15 -6.28
C LYS A 41 -17.33 11.20 -5.30
N LYS A 42 -17.40 9.88 -5.54
CA LYS A 42 -16.73 8.90 -4.69
C LYS A 42 -15.20 9.03 -4.83
N ILE A 43 -14.70 9.14 -6.06
CA ILE A 43 -13.26 9.34 -6.34
C ILE A 43 -12.74 10.61 -5.67
N GLU A 44 -13.43 11.75 -5.84
CA GLU A 44 -13.02 13.02 -5.21
C GLU A 44 -12.95 12.92 -3.67
N LYS A 45 -13.92 12.20 -3.08
CA LYS A 45 -13.94 11.95 -1.64
C LYS A 45 -12.74 11.09 -1.23
N LEU A 46 -12.52 9.96 -1.91
CA LEU A 46 -11.42 9.03 -1.62
C LEU A 46 -10.05 9.71 -1.80
N GLN A 47 -9.85 10.48 -2.86
CA GLN A 47 -8.61 11.26 -3.06
C GLN A 47 -8.39 12.28 -1.94
N THR A 48 -9.45 12.94 -1.49
CA THR A 48 -9.36 13.88 -0.36
C THR A 48 -9.01 13.15 0.93
N GLU A 49 -9.62 11.99 1.17
CA GLU A 49 -9.34 11.13 2.32
C GLU A 49 -7.90 10.62 2.30
N LEU A 50 -7.45 10.01 1.20
CA LEU A 50 -6.08 9.57 0.99
C LEU A 50 -5.08 10.70 1.31
N ARG A 51 -5.24 11.88 0.69
CA ARG A 51 -4.36 13.02 0.93
C ARG A 51 -4.34 13.47 2.39
N THR A 52 -5.51 13.52 3.02
CA THR A 52 -5.63 13.99 4.42
C THR A 52 -4.97 12.99 5.35
N THR A 53 -5.28 11.70 5.20
CA THR A 53 -4.71 10.60 5.99
C THR A 53 -3.18 10.55 5.83
N THR A 54 -2.66 10.62 4.61
CA THR A 54 -1.21 10.66 4.36
C THR A 54 -0.56 11.89 5.01
N SER A 55 -1.14 13.07 4.86
CA SER A 55 -0.58 14.30 5.44
C SER A 55 -0.58 14.27 6.98
N GLU A 56 -1.63 13.72 7.60
CA GLU A 56 -1.70 13.54 9.05
C GLU A 56 -0.65 12.54 9.54
N LEU A 57 -0.49 11.44 8.81
CA LEU A 57 0.51 10.41 9.11
C LEU A 57 1.93 10.98 9.00
N ASP A 58 2.25 11.71 7.94
CA ASP A 58 3.55 12.37 7.76
C ASP A 58 3.84 13.33 8.92
N GLY A 59 2.85 14.13 9.33
CA GLY A 59 2.98 15.02 10.48
C GLY A 59 3.29 14.26 11.77
N LYS A 60 2.63 13.12 12.00
CA LYS A 60 2.91 12.25 13.14
C LYS A 60 4.30 11.62 13.04
N LEU A 61 4.75 11.18 11.87
CA LEU A 61 6.08 10.57 11.67
C LEU A 61 7.19 11.57 11.97
N ILE A 62 7.04 12.81 11.50
CA ILE A 62 7.96 13.90 11.80
C ILE A 62 8.00 14.15 13.31
N PHE A 63 6.84 14.18 13.97
CA PHE A 63 6.79 14.34 15.43
C PHE A 63 7.49 13.18 16.16
N TYR A 64 7.20 11.94 15.76
CA TYR A 64 7.83 10.74 16.33
C TYR A 64 9.36 10.81 16.19
N ALA A 65 9.86 11.02 14.97
CA ALA A 65 11.29 11.07 14.69
C ALA A 65 12.00 12.19 15.45
N LYS A 66 11.32 13.33 15.64
CA LYS A 66 11.90 14.50 16.30
C LYS A 66 11.86 14.42 17.83
N HIS A 67 10.82 13.85 18.41
CA HIS A 67 10.56 13.94 19.85
C HIS A 67 10.56 12.59 20.57
N ILE A 68 10.00 11.54 19.96
CA ILE A 68 9.83 10.25 20.62
C ILE A 68 11.06 9.36 20.40
N TYR A 69 11.56 9.30 19.17
CA TYR A 69 12.72 8.46 18.83
C TYR A 69 13.99 8.80 19.66
N PRO A 70 14.36 10.08 19.87
CA PRO A 70 15.49 10.41 20.75
C PRO A 70 15.27 9.97 22.19
N LEU A 71 14.04 10.09 22.72
CA LEU A 71 13.71 9.63 24.07
C LEU A 71 13.81 8.11 24.20
N ASN A 72 13.44 7.36 23.15
CA ASN A 72 13.63 5.91 23.13
C ASN A 72 15.12 5.53 23.17
N ILE A 73 15.98 6.27 22.44
CA ILE A 73 17.44 6.08 22.51
C ILE A 73 17.95 6.37 23.92
N GLU A 74 17.53 7.47 24.53
CA GLU A 74 17.93 7.83 25.90
C GLU A 74 17.47 6.79 26.93
N LEU A 75 16.21 6.33 26.83
CA LEU A 75 15.63 5.31 27.71
C LEU A 75 16.40 3.99 27.61
N ALA A 76 16.66 3.51 26.40
CA ALA A 76 17.41 2.29 26.19
C ALA A 76 18.87 2.43 26.66
N GLY A 77 19.48 3.61 26.48
CA GLY A 77 20.78 3.95 27.05
C GLY A 77 20.79 3.88 28.58
N ALA A 78 19.74 4.39 29.23
CA ALA A 78 19.58 4.33 30.69
C ALA A 78 19.36 2.88 31.17
N ARG A 79 18.55 2.09 30.47
CA ARG A 79 18.33 0.65 30.77
C ARG A 79 19.61 -0.16 30.64
N LYS A 80 20.40 0.09 29.59
CA LYS A 80 21.74 -0.49 29.44
C LYS A 80 22.65 -0.17 30.63
N GLN A 81 22.67 1.07 31.09
CA GLN A 81 23.44 1.45 32.28
C GLN A 81 22.93 0.76 33.55
N LEU A 82 21.61 0.64 33.71
CA LEU A 82 21.00 -0.09 34.81
C LEU A 82 21.42 -1.58 34.80
N LEU A 83 21.32 -2.25 33.66
CA LEU A 83 21.75 -3.64 33.47
C LEU A 83 23.21 -3.84 33.88
N LYS A 84 24.11 -2.97 33.42
CA LYS A 84 25.55 -3.03 33.78
C LYS A 84 25.76 -2.88 35.29
N LYS A 85 25.06 -1.94 35.94
CA LYS A 85 25.17 -1.73 37.39
C LYS A 85 24.61 -2.93 38.17
N LEU A 86 23.44 -3.43 37.80
CA LEU A 86 22.84 -4.61 38.44
C LEU A 86 23.72 -5.85 38.29
N TYR A 87 24.30 -6.06 37.10
CA TYR A 87 25.22 -7.16 36.84
C TYR A 87 26.53 -7.03 37.63
N ALA A 88 27.10 -5.82 37.73
CA ALA A 88 28.28 -5.59 38.58
C ALA A 88 28.01 -5.90 40.06
N ILE A 89 26.81 -5.54 40.56
CA ILE A 89 26.35 -5.88 41.91
C ILE A 89 26.19 -7.40 42.06
N TYR A 90 25.60 -8.09 41.06
CA TYR A 90 25.45 -9.54 41.03
C TYR A 90 26.79 -10.31 41.08
N LYS A 91 27.83 -9.75 40.46
CA LYS A 91 29.20 -10.28 40.49
C LYS A 91 29.95 -10.02 41.79
N ASN A 92 29.52 -9.03 42.57
CA ASN A 92 30.18 -8.68 43.81
C ASN A 92 29.95 -9.77 44.87
N LYS A 93 31.04 -10.31 45.42
CA LYS A 93 31.03 -11.34 46.47
C LYS A 93 30.40 -10.88 47.80
N ALA A 94 30.10 -9.59 47.94
CA ALA A 94 29.38 -9.03 49.09
C ALA A 94 27.94 -9.56 49.21
N ILE A 95 27.31 -9.99 48.11
CA ILE A 95 26.01 -10.67 48.16
C ILE A 95 26.22 -12.13 48.58
N ARG A 96 26.18 -12.35 49.89
CA ARG A 96 26.41 -13.67 50.50
C ARG A 96 25.15 -14.53 50.59
N LEU A 97 23.95 -13.93 50.56
CA LEU A 97 22.69 -14.67 50.69
C LEU A 97 22.23 -15.19 49.33
N PHE A 98 22.05 -16.52 49.25
CA PHE A 98 21.65 -17.24 48.04
C PHE A 98 20.36 -16.67 47.43
N ASP A 99 19.35 -16.41 48.26
CA ASP A 99 18.04 -15.91 47.80
C ASP A 99 18.13 -14.50 47.20
N GLN A 100 18.96 -13.62 47.77
CA GLN A 100 19.19 -12.28 47.24
C GLN A 100 19.90 -12.34 45.87
N ARG A 101 20.85 -13.26 45.72
CA ARG A 101 21.56 -13.48 44.46
C ARG A 101 20.66 -14.08 43.39
N LYS A 102 19.75 -14.99 43.78
CA LYS A 102 18.72 -15.56 42.91
C LYS A 102 17.74 -14.48 42.44
N PHE A 103 17.18 -13.70 43.37
CA PHE A 103 16.28 -12.59 43.05
C PHE A 103 16.92 -11.58 42.09
N LEU A 104 18.16 -11.17 42.39
CA LEU A 104 18.88 -10.24 41.53
C LEU A 104 19.14 -10.82 40.13
N LYS A 105 19.43 -12.12 40.02
CA LYS A 105 19.59 -12.78 38.71
C LYS A 105 18.31 -12.69 37.89
N GLU A 106 17.16 -12.99 38.49
CA GLU A 106 15.86 -12.93 37.79
C GLU A 106 15.46 -11.49 37.44
N LEU A 107 15.74 -10.52 38.32
CA LEU A 107 15.55 -9.10 38.01
C LEU A 107 16.38 -8.67 36.80
N ILE A 108 17.66 -9.07 36.72
CA ILE A 108 18.51 -8.73 35.57
C ILE A 108 17.99 -9.37 34.29
N LYS A 109 17.51 -10.63 34.34
CA LYS A 109 16.91 -11.29 33.17
C LYS A 109 15.68 -10.53 32.67
N SER A 110 14.75 -10.19 33.56
CA SER A 110 13.57 -9.40 33.19
C SER A 110 13.96 -8.05 32.55
N GLN A 111 14.93 -7.34 33.12
CA GLN A 111 15.42 -6.09 32.53
C GLN A 111 16.14 -6.31 31.18
N MET A 112 16.76 -7.47 30.98
CA MET A 112 17.41 -7.85 29.73
C MET A 112 16.37 -8.11 28.64
N GLU A 113 15.32 -8.86 28.95
CA GLU A 113 14.19 -9.13 28.05
C GLU A 113 13.57 -7.80 27.57
N THR A 114 13.24 -6.90 28.49
CA THR A 114 12.69 -5.57 28.12
C THR A 114 13.67 -4.73 27.29
N TYR A 115 14.98 -4.86 27.50
CA TYR A 115 15.98 -4.15 26.68
C TYR A 115 16.06 -4.72 25.25
N LEU A 116 15.94 -6.04 25.09
CA LEU A 116 16.03 -6.71 23.81
C LEU A 116 14.77 -6.51 22.95
N GLU A 117 13.60 -6.34 23.58
CA GLU A 117 12.33 -6.03 22.90
C GLU A 117 12.34 -4.66 22.19
N GLU A 118 13.14 -3.69 22.64
CA GLU A 118 13.17 -2.32 22.10
C GLU A 118 14.01 -2.18 20.81
N GLU A 119 14.18 -3.27 20.06
CA GLU A 119 14.85 -3.36 18.74
C GLU A 119 16.30 -2.81 18.72
N GLN A 120 16.96 -2.70 19.87
CA GLN A 120 18.37 -2.32 19.93
C GLN A 120 19.27 -3.53 19.77
N GLN A 121 20.13 -3.51 18.75
CA GLN A 121 21.19 -4.50 18.64
C GLN A 121 22.09 -4.42 19.90
N PRO A 122 22.16 -5.48 20.73
CA PRO A 122 22.99 -5.46 21.93
C PRO A 122 24.47 -5.38 21.54
N ASP A 123 25.23 -4.59 22.29
CA ASP A 123 26.69 -4.56 22.16
C ASP A 123 27.33 -5.83 22.76
N ASP A 124 28.63 -6.00 22.53
CA ASP A 124 29.36 -7.19 22.97
C ASP A 124 29.33 -7.38 24.49
N GLU A 125 29.26 -6.29 25.26
CA GLU A 125 29.17 -6.35 26.72
C GLU A 125 27.82 -6.90 27.16
N ILE A 126 26.71 -6.41 26.59
CA ILE A 126 25.37 -6.93 26.86
C ILE A 126 25.23 -8.38 26.37
N LYS A 127 25.78 -8.73 25.19
CA LYS A 127 25.82 -10.12 24.70
C LYS A 127 26.58 -11.04 25.64
N SER A 128 27.68 -10.58 26.24
CA SER A 128 28.44 -11.33 27.25
C SER A 128 27.62 -11.55 28.53
N ILE A 129 26.92 -10.51 29.01
CA ILE A 129 26.03 -10.61 30.17
C ILE A 129 24.91 -11.61 29.89
N PHE A 130 24.27 -11.52 28.72
CA PHE A 130 23.24 -12.45 28.28
C PHE A 130 23.75 -13.90 28.30
N LYS A 131 24.92 -14.14 27.69
CA LYS A 131 25.52 -15.48 27.63
C LYS A 131 25.71 -16.10 29.01
N GLU A 132 26.13 -15.32 30.00
CA GLU A 132 26.31 -15.83 31.36
C GLU A 132 24.98 -16.06 32.11
N LEU A 133 24.00 -15.18 31.91
CA LEU A 133 22.72 -15.28 32.63
C LEU A 133 21.86 -16.44 32.12
N PHE A 134 21.84 -16.62 30.79
CA PHE A 134 20.99 -17.57 30.08
C PHE A 134 21.73 -18.84 29.65
N ASN A 135 23.06 -18.92 29.83
CA ASN A 135 23.90 -20.02 29.37
C ASN A 135 23.79 -20.31 27.86
N LYS A 136 23.40 -19.30 27.07
CA LYS A 136 23.19 -19.37 25.63
C LYS A 136 23.68 -18.08 24.98
N SER A 137 24.37 -18.15 23.85
CA SER A 137 24.76 -16.92 23.13
C SER A 137 23.53 -16.21 22.57
N TYR A 138 23.55 -14.88 22.58
CA TYR A 138 22.47 -14.06 22.02
C TYR A 138 22.15 -14.45 20.58
N ASP A 139 23.16 -14.60 19.71
CA ASP A 139 22.93 -14.93 18.29
C ASP A 139 22.28 -16.32 18.11
N ALA A 140 22.50 -17.25 19.04
CA ALA A 140 21.85 -18.56 19.01
C ALA A 140 20.42 -18.52 19.56
N ALA A 141 20.14 -17.62 20.52
CA ALA A 141 18.79 -17.39 21.01
C ALA A 141 17.95 -16.68 19.94
N LEU A 142 18.51 -15.66 19.28
CA LEU A 142 17.88 -14.98 18.16
C LEU A 142 17.55 -15.93 17.00
N LYS A 143 18.49 -16.84 16.67
CA LYS A 143 18.22 -17.85 15.64
C LYS A 143 17.06 -18.78 16.01
N GLU A 144 17.02 -19.25 17.25
CA GLU A 144 15.92 -20.10 17.74
C GLU A 144 14.57 -19.37 17.69
N GLU A 145 14.52 -18.12 18.16
CA GLU A 145 13.31 -17.29 18.09
C GLU A 145 12.83 -17.08 16.64
N MET A 146 13.76 -16.85 15.71
CA MET A 146 13.42 -16.77 14.29
C MET A 146 12.92 -18.12 13.73
N ASP A 147 13.50 -19.24 14.18
CA ASP A 147 13.09 -20.58 13.73
C ASP A 147 11.67 -20.90 14.25
N ASP A 148 11.37 -20.56 15.51
CA ASP A 148 10.03 -20.68 16.11
C ASP A 148 9.01 -19.80 15.37
N TYR A 149 9.37 -18.54 15.08
CA TYR A 149 8.50 -17.63 14.31
C TYR A 149 8.21 -18.13 12.89
N LEU A 150 9.21 -18.73 12.23
CA LEU A 150 9.01 -19.36 10.93
C LEU A 150 8.05 -20.54 11.05
N GLU A 151 8.17 -21.36 12.08
CA GLU A 151 7.30 -22.51 12.28
C GLU A 151 5.84 -22.09 12.49
N ASP A 152 5.60 -21.01 13.25
CA ASP A 152 4.27 -20.41 13.39
C ASP A 152 3.71 -19.93 12.04
N ILE A 153 4.54 -19.30 11.20
CA ILE A 153 4.12 -18.89 9.84
C ILE A 153 3.76 -20.12 9.00
N LYS A 154 4.59 -21.18 9.02
CA LYS A 154 4.32 -22.41 8.27
C LYS A 154 2.99 -23.01 8.68
N SER A 155 2.76 -23.16 9.98
CA SER A 155 1.52 -23.75 10.51
C SER A 155 0.28 -22.92 10.12
N ASN A 156 0.37 -21.59 10.21
CA ASN A 156 -0.71 -20.70 9.78
C ASN A 156 -0.98 -20.80 8.27
N MET A 157 0.06 -20.90 7.44
CA MET A 157 -0.07 -21.09 5.99
C MET A 157 -0.70 -22.46 5.68
N GLU A 158 -0.21 -23.53 6.30
CA GLU A 158 -0.78 -24.88 6.21
C GLU A 158 -2.29 -24.86 6.49
N THR A 159 -2.69 -24.28 7.62
CA THR A 159 -4.10 -24.14 8.01
C THR A 159 -4.91 -23.39 6.95
N MET A 160 -4.39 -22.26 6.45
CA MET A 160 -5.07 -21.46 5.42
C MET A 160 -5.25 -22.25 4.10
N PHE A 161 -4.25 -23.04 3.71
CA PHE A 161 -4.37 -23.89 2.52
C PHE A 161 -5.35 -25.03 2.74
N GLU A 162 -5.32 -25.67 3.92
CA GLU A 162 -6.25 -26.75 4.27
C GLU A 162 -7.71 -26.27 4.28
N GLU A 163 -7.97 -25.09 4.84
CA GLU A 163 -9.29 -24.43 4.80
C GLU A 163 -9.77 -24.15 3.37
N ALA A 164 -8.84 -23.81 2.47
CA ALA A 164 -9.11 -23.65 1.05
C ALA A 164 -9.23 -24.99 0.28
N GLY A 165 -9.06 -26.13 0.96
CA GLY A 165 -9.16 -27.48 0.41
C GLY A 165 -7.87 -27.99 -0.25
N PHE A 166 -6.72 -27.39 0.08
CA PHE A 166 -5.40 -27.74 -0.44
C PHE A 166 -4.48 -28.20 0.69
N SER A 167 -3.63 -29.21 0.45
CA SER A 167 -2.62 -29.64 1.41
C SER A 167 -1.25 -29.23 0.91
N MET A 168 -0.59 -28.26 1.54
CA MET A 168 0.80 -27.92 1.23
C MET A 168 1.66 -28.13 2.46
N ASN A 169 2.80 -28.80 2.29
CA ASN A 169 3.80 -28.96 3.33
C ASN A 169 4.79 -27.79 3.23
N PHE A 170 5.17 -27.18 4.35
CA PHE A 170 6.18 -26.11 4.41
C PHE A 170 7.47 -26.43 5.17
N ASP A 171 7.73 -27.70 5.52
CA ASP A 171 8.87 -28.15 6.33
C ASP A 171 10.22 -27.70 5.81
N ASP A 172 10.39 -27.69 4.48
CA ASP A 172 11.63 -27.32 3.81
C ASP A 172 12.02 -25.84 3.97
N LEU A 173 11.09 -24.97 4.41
CA LEU A 173 11.40 -23.56 4.68
C LEU A 173 12.22 -23.43 5.96
N HIS A 174 13.31 -22.67 5.89
CA HIS A 174 14.18 -22.43 7.04
C HIS A 174 14.82 -21.04 6.97
N ASN A 175 15.30 -20.56 8.11
CA ASN A 175 16.01 -19.29 8.18
C ASN A 175 17.35 -19.36 7.45
N GLY A 176 17.61 -18.39 6.57
CA GLY A 176 18.86 -18.31 5.82
C GLY A 176 18.81 -18.90 4.41
N MET A 177 17.62 -19.25 3.90
CA MET A 177 17.45 -19.60 2.49
C MET A 177 17.97 -18.50 1.57
N THR A 178 18.66 -18.92 0.52
CA THR A 178 19.10 -18.05 -0.57
C THR A 178 17.91 -17.65 -1.46
N PRO A 179 18.00 -16.51 -2.19
CA PRO A 179 16.97 -16.13 -3.15
C PRO A 179 16.65 -17.23 -4.17
N GLU A 180 17.67 -17.98 -4.61
CA GLU A 180 17.51 -19.10 -5.53
C GLU A 180 16.69 -20.24 -4.94
N GLU A 181 16.93 -20.62 -3.68
CA GLU A 181 16.18 -21.66 -2.97
C GLU A 181 14.71 -21.25 -2.76
N ILE A 182 14.46 -19.98 -2.45
CA ILE A 182 13.09 -19.44 -2.33
C ILE A 182 12.35 -19.55 -3.67
N ILE A 183 13.00 -19.19 -4.77
CA ILE A 183 12.41 -19.28 -6.13
C ILE A 183 12.12 -20.74 -6.50
N GLU A 184 13.06 -21.66 -6.23
CA GLU A 184 12.85 -23.08 -6.50
C GLU A 184 11.68 -23.63 -5.68
N ARG A 185 11.59 -23.24 -4.41
CA ARG A 185 10.51 -23.66 -3.53
C ARG A 185 9.15 -23.11 -3.98
N ALA A 186 9.09 -21.85 -4.38
CA ALA A 186 7.88 -21.24 -4.94
C ALA A 186 7.37 -22.00 -6.16
N LYS A 187 8.26 -22.42 -7.07
CA LYS A 187 7.91 -23.28 -8.22
C LYS A 187 7.35 -24.63 -7.78
N LYS A 188 7.97 -25.29 -6.79
CA LYS A 188 7.46 -26.57 -6.25
C LYS A 188 6.06 -26.42 -5.64
N MET A 189 5.80 -25.33 -4.91
CA MET A 189 4.47 -25.03 -4.36
C MET A 189 3.43 -24.81 -5.45
N GLU A 190 3.77 -24.01 -6.46
CA GLU A 190 2.92 -23.76 -7.62
C GLU A 190 2.58 -25.09 -8.34
N GLU A 191 3.58 -25.94 -8.53
CA GLU A 191 3.39 -27.26 -9.14
C GLU A 191 2.50 -28.22 -8.33
N GLU A 192 2.60 -28.17 -7.01
CA GLU A 192 1.79 -28.96 -6.08
C GLU A 192 0.34 -28.48 -6.08
N PHE A 193 0.15 -27.16 -6.03
CA PHE A 193 -1.15 -26.51 -6.15
C PHE A 193 -1.86 -26.92 -7.47
N TYR A 194 -1.13 -26.88 -8.60
CA TYR A 194 -1.67 -27.32 -9.89
C TYR A 194 -1.98 -28.83 -9.95
N ARG A 195 -1.26 -29.66 -9.18
CA ARG A 195 -1.52 -31.09 -9.08
C ARG A 195 -2.83 -31.35 -8.33
N GLN A 196 -3.07 -30.65 -7.24
CA GLN A 196 -4.26 -30.85 -6.39
C GLN A 196 -5.54 -30.26 -6.99
N THR A 197 -5.44 -29.12 -7.68
CA THR A 197 -6.56 -28.53 -8.44
C THR A 197 -6.95 -29.35 -9.68
N GLY A 198 -6.14 -30.34 -10.07
CA GLY A 198 -6.31 -31.07 -11.34
C GLY A 198 -6.11 -30.18 -12.58
N GLU A 199 -5.58 -28.97 -12.40
CA GLU A 199 -5.36 -28.02 -13.48
C GLU A 199 -4.08 -28.29 -14.26
N LYS A 200 -3.17 -29.14 -13.76
CA LYS A 200 -1.92 -29.48 -14.46
C LYS A 200 -2.17 -30.05 -15.87
N GLU A 201 -3.19 -30.89 -16.09
CA GLU A 201 -3.54 -31.38 -17.45
C GLU A 201 -4.21 -30.31 -18.34
N LYS A 202 -4.89 -29.32 -17.74
CA LYS A 202 -5.41 -28.14 -18.46
C LYS A 202 -4.31 -27.11 -18.75
N ALA A 203 -3.26 -27.03 -17.93
CA ALA A 203 -2.14 -26.10 -18.04
C ALA A 203 -0.98 -26.65 -18.92
N LEU A 204 -0.76 -27.97 -18.93
CA LEU A 204 0.25 -28.63 -19.79
C LEU A 204 -0.20 -28.74 -21.26
N ARG A 205 -1.50 -28.67 -21.54
CA ARG A 205 -2.02 -28.49 -22.90
C ARG A 205 -1.93 -27.03 -23.34
N LYS A 206 -0.67 -26.60 -23.57
CA LYS A 206 -0.25 -25.23 -23.94
C LYS A 206 -0.48 -24.25 -22.78
N LYS A 207 0.50 -23.37 -22.50
CA LYS A 207 0.29 -22.14 -21.72
C LYS A 207 -1.09 -21.60 -22.08
N THR A 208 -2.06 -21.69 -21.17
CA THR A 208 -3.46 -21.66 -21.57
C THR A 208 -3.73 -20.33 -22.22
N LYS A 209 -4.37 -20.39 -23.39
CA LYS A 209 -4.85 -19.22 -24.13
C LYS A 209 -5.54 -18.22 -23.21
N LYS A 210 -6.13 -18.68 -22.10
CA LYS A 210 -6.82 -17.91 -21.05
C LYS A 210 -5.92 -17.15 -20.05
N GLN A 211 -4.72 -17.64 -19.73
CA GLN A 211 -3.78 -16.96 -18.82
C GLN A 211 -2.90 -15.98 -19.60
N LEU A 212 -2.47 -16.37 -20.80
CA LEU A 212 -1.95 -15.44 -21.79
C LEU A 212 -3.03 -14.44 -22.20
N GLU A 213 -4.29 -14.81 -22.47
CA GLU A 213 -5.39 -13.84 -22.69
C GLU A 213 -5.71 -13.01 -21.45
N ARG A 214 -5.37 -13.44 -20.22
CA ARG A 214 -5.61 -12.65 -19.01
C ARG A 214 -4.50 -11.64 -18.78
N GLU A 215 -3.22 -12.02 -18.88
CA GLU A 215 -2.10 -11.07 -18.84
C GLU A 215 -2.05 -10.19 -20.08
N GLU A 216 -2.38 -10.73 -21.25
CA GLU A 216 -2.55 -10.00 -22.49
C GLU A 216 -3.83 -9.17 -22.41
N LYS A 217 -4.94 -9.60 -21.77
CA LYS A 217 -6.07 -8.71 -21.48
C LYS A 217 -5.67 -7.64 -20.49
N GLU A 218 -4.96 -7.93 -19.42
CA GLU A 218 -4.55 -6.96 -18.41
C GLU A 218 -3.60 -5.95 -19.06
N LYS A 219 -2.60 -6.39 -19.83
CA LYS A 219 -1.74 -5.49 -20.64
C LYS A 219 -2.49 -4.80 -21.78
N GLN A 220 -3.45 -5.44 -22.44
CA GLN A 220 -4.28 -4.80 -23.48
C GLN A 220 -5.29 -3.84 -22.86
N VAL A 221 -5.75 -4.08 -21.63
CA VAL A 221 -6.61 -3.18 -20.86
C VAL A 221 -5.78 -2.03 -20.35
N GLU A 222 -4.58 -2.24 -19.82
CA GLU A 222 -3.63 -1.19 -19.41
C GLU A 222 -3.17 -0.36 -20.61
N ALA A 223 -2.82 -1.01 -21.72
CA ALA A 223 -2.48 -0.35 -22.96
C ALA A 223 -3.70 0.29 -23.61
N ALA A 224 -4.91 -0.27 -23.49
CA ALA A 224 -6.14 0.37 -23.95
C ALA A 224 -6.55 1.53 -23.05
N LYS A 225 -6.27 1.50 -21.74
CA LYS A 225 -6.44 2.58 -20.77
C LYS A 225 -5.48 3.72 -21.08
N ALA A 226 -4.19 3.44 -21.24
CA ALA A 226 -3.17 4.41 -21.64
C ALA A 226 -3.41 4.95 -23.06
N LYS A 227 -3.84 4.09 -24.00
CA LYS A 227 -4.28 4.52 -25.34
C LYS A 227 -5.58 5.32 -25.27
N ASN A 228 -6.51 5.02 -24.36
CA ASN A 228 -7.71 5.82 -24.14
C ASN A 228 -7.35 7.20 -23.61
N VAL A 229 -6.57 7.29 -22.53
CA VAL A 229 -6.12 8.57 -21.95
C VAL A 229 -5.40 9.41 -23.01
N SER A 230 -4.47 8.82 -23.76
CA SER A 230 -3.76 9.52 -24.83
C SER A 230 -4.63 9.83 -26.05
N SER A 231 -5.60 8.98 -26.42
CA SER A 231 -6.49 9.25 -27.56
C SER A 231 -7.54 10.29 -27.24
N ILE A 232 -8.16 10.20 -26.06
CA ILE A 232 -9.10 11.19 -25.51
C ILE A 232 -8.39 12.55 -25.42
N TYR A 233 -7.18 12.60 -24.84
CA TYR A 233 -6.38 13.83 -24.80
C TYR A 233 -6.12 14.38 -26.21
N LYS A 234 -5.65 13.56 -27.16
CA LYS A 234 -5.37 14.00 -28.53
C LYS A 234 -6.62 14.45 -29.29
N GLN A 235 -7.78 13.83 -29.03
CA GLN A 235 -9.05 14.22 -29.62
C GLN A 235 -9.51 15.56 -29.05
N LEU A 236 -9.50 15.72 -27.74
CA LEU A 236 -9.88 16.97 -27.07
C LEU A 236 -8.91 18.11 -27.37
N ALA A 237 -7.60 17.85 -27.45
CA ALA A 237 -6.60 18.86 -27.77
C ALA A 237 -6.76 19.44 -29.18
N LYS A 238 -7.19 18.62 -30.15
CA LYS A 238 -7.53 19.11 -31.51
C LYS A 238 -8.77 20.01 -31.53
N ILE A 239 -9.70 19.76 -30.62
CA ILE A 239 -10.99 20.45 -30.55
C ILE A 239 -10.87 21.76 -29.76
N PHE A 240 -10.15 21.74 -28.64
CA PHE A 240 -9.92 22.88 -27.76
C PHE A 240 -8.75 23.74 -28.20
N HIS A 241 -8.11 23.46 -29.34
CA HIS A 241 -6.96 24.23 -29.79
C HIS A 241 -7.36 25.69 -30.10
N PRO A 242 -6.83 26.70 -29.39
CA PRO A 242 -7.26 28.09 -29.53
C PRO A 242 -6.90 28.69 -30.91
N ASP A 243 -5.90 28.15 -31.62
CA ASP A 243 -5.55 28.63 -32.98
C ASP A 243 -6.57 28.27 -34.07
N LEU A 244 -7.49 27.34 -33.80
CA LEU A 244 -8.52 26.96 -34.76
C LEU A 244 -9.79 27.82 -34.64
N GLU A 245 -9.84 28.77 -33.70
CA GLU A 245 -11.02 29.60 -33.43
C GLU A 245 -10.77 31.06 -33.80
N GLN A 246 -11.67 31.62 -34.62
CA GLN A 246 -11.56 33.00 -35.12
C GLN A 246 -12.33 34.01 -34.26
N ASP A 247 -13.30 33.53 -33.48
CA ASP A 247 -14.06 34.36 -32.54
C ASP A 247 -13.23 34.61 -31.26
N PRO A 248 -12.96 35.87 -30.89
CA PRO A 248 -12.13 36.22 -29.74
C PRO A 248 -12.70 35.75 -28.39
N ASP A 249 -14.03 35.69 -28.23
CA ASP A 249 -14.65 35.25 -26.97
C ASP A 249 -14.61 33.73 -26.83
N LEU A 250 -14.80 33.00 -27.93
CA LEU A 250 -14.67 31.53 -27.97
C LEU A 250 -13.21 31.08 -27.86
N LYS A 251 -12.27 31.87 -28.39
CA LYS A 251 -10.83 31.61 -28.25
C LYS A 251 -10.39 31.61 -26.79
N MET A 252 -10.85 32.57 -26.00
CA MET A 252 -10.56 32.64 -24.56
C MET A 252 -11.13 31.43 -23.80
N GLN A 253 -12.34 31.00 -24.16
CA GLN A 253 -12.96 29.79 -23.56
C GLN A 253 -12.20 28.52 -23.92
N LYS A 254 -11.74 28.37 -25.16
CA LYS A 254 -10.94 27.22 -25.60
C LYS A 254 -9.56 27.19 -24.97
N GLU A 255 -8.94 28.35 -24.75
CA GLU A 255 -7.66 28.45 -24.07
C GLU A 255 -7.73 27.96 -22.61
N GLU A 256 -8.82 28.28 -21.91
CA GLU A 256 -9.09 27.78 -20.56
C GLU A 256 -9.35 26.26 -20.54
N LEU A 257 -10.16 25.75 -21.49
CA LEU A 257 -10.41 24.31 -21.64
C LEU A 257 -9.12 23.53 -21.97
N MET A 258 -8.23 24.10 -22.78
CA MET A 258 -6.95 23.48 -23.13
C MET A 258 -5.99 23.42 -21.93
N LYS A 259 -5.99 24.43 -21.05
CA LYS A 259 -5.24 24.39 -19.79
C LYS A 259 -5.75 23.29 -18.87
N GLN A 260 -7.07 23.22 -18.67
CA GLN A 260 -7.68 22.18 -17.83
C GLN A 260 -7.42 20.77 -18.39
N LEU A 261 -7.47 20.61 -19.72
CA LEU A 261 -7.15 19.35 -20.39
C LEU A 261 -5.69 18.93 -20.17
N THR A 262 -4.75 19.87 -20.23
CA THR A 262 -3.32 19.61 -20.05
C THR A 262 -3.01 19.20 -18.61
N ILE A 263 -3.56 19.92 -17.62
CA ILE A 263 -3.40 19.60 -16.20
C ILE A 263 -3.96 18.21 -15.88
N ALA A 264 -5.13 17.88 -16.43
CA ALA A 264 -5.74 16.57 -16.23
C ALA A 264 -4.92 15.43 -16.84
N TYR A 265 -4.31 15.67 -18.00
CA TYR A 265 -3.44 14.70 -18.65
C TYR A 265 -2.13 14.48 -17.87
N GLU A 266 -1.49 15.55 -17.41
CA GLU A 266 -0.26 15.46 -16.60
C GLU A 266 -0.47 14.72 -15.27
N ASN A 267 -1.63 14.92 -14.64
CA ASN A 267 -1.99 14.28 -13.38
C ASN A 267 -2.60 12.87 -13.55
N ASN A 268 -2.67 12.34 -14.77
CA ASN A 268 -3.42 11.11 -15.09
C ASN A 268 -4.88 11.13 -14.55
N ASP A 269 -5.49 12.30 -14.48
CA ASP A 269 -6.88 12.52 -14.03
C ASP A 269 -7.87 12.17 -15.15
N LEU A 270 -7.98 10.87 -15.42
CA LEU A 270 -8.94 10.29 -16.36
C LEU A 270 -10.40 10.72 -16.08
N PRO A 271 -10.87 10.81 -14.82
CA PRO A 271 -12.17 11.41 -14.49
C PRO A 271 -12.41 12.79 -15.13
N THR A 272 -11.41 13.67 -15.06
CA THR A 272 -11.49 15.00 -15.66
C THR A 272 -11.44 14.97 -17.19
N LEU A 273 -10.60 14.13 -17.78
CA LEU A 273 -10.53 13.97 -19.24
C LEU A 273 -11.86 13.50 -19.83
N LEU A 274 -12.48 12.48 -19.24
CA LEU A 274 -13.77 11.93 -19.67
C LEU A 274 -14.93 12.92 -19.52
N ARG A 275 -14.86 13.79 -18.50
CA ARG A 275 -15.86 14.84 -18.32
C ARG A 275 -15.73 15.94 -19.37
N LEU A 276 -14.51 16.40 -19.65
CA LEU A 276 -14.25 17.42 -20.67
C LEU A 276 -14.75 16.96 -22.04
N GLU A 277 -14.54 15.68 -22.36
CA GLU A 277 -15.12 15.03 -23.54
C GLU A 277 -16.64 15.10 -23.54
N LEU A 278 -17.28 14.70 -22.44
CA LEU A 278 -18.73 14.67 -22.34
C LEU A 278 -19.38 16.07 -22.39
N GLN A 279 -18.78 17.07 -21.73
CA GLN A 279 -19.26 18.46 -21.77
C GLN A 279 -19.17 19.04 -23.19
N TRP A 280 -18.13 18.68 -23.93
CA TRP A 280 -17.98 19.10 -25.31
C TRP A 280 -19.02 18.43 -26.21
N VAL A 281 -19.14 17.10 -26.13
CA VAL A 281 -20.14 16.32 -26.89
C VAL A 281 -21.57 16.83 -26.65
N GLN A 282 -21.89 17.28 -25.43
CA GLN A 282 -23.19 17.89 -25.10
C GLN A 282 -23.36 19.35 -25.56
N LYS A 283 -22.27 20.10 -25.77
CA LYS A 283 -22.30 21.47 -26.34
C LYS A 283 -22.37 21.44 -27.87
N GLU A 284 -21.70 20.49 -28.52
CA GLU A 284 -21.72 20.26 -29.97
C GLU A 284 -23.01 19.59 -30.48
N GLU A 285 -23.99 19.34 -29.60
CA GLU A 285 -25.29 18.70 -29.86
C GLU A 285 -26.25 19.46 -30.82
N ASN A 286 -25.69 20.30 -31.70
CA ASN A 286 -26.29 20.62 -33.01
C ASN A 286 -25.76 19.70 -34.14
N ALA A 287 -24.79 18.82 -33.86
CA ALA A 287 -24.13 17.94 -34.83
C ALA A 287 -24.02 16.48 -34.33
N GLY A 288 -25.14 15.89 -33.87
CA GLY A 288 -25.42 14.46 -34.10
C GLY A 288 -24.52 13.38 -33.47
N ASN A 289 -23.71 13.67 -32.45
CA ASN A 289 -22.95 12.64 -31.75
C ASN A 289 -23.41 12.57 -30.29
N THR A 290 -24.32 11.66 -29.96
CA THR A 290 -24.62 11.32 -28.58
C THR A 290 -23.45 10.53 -28.02
N ALA A 291 -22.96 10.86 -26.82
CA ALA A 291 -22.19 9.89 -26.06
C ALA A 291 -23.10 8.67 -25.87
N SER A 292 -22.83 7.60 -26.61
CA SER A 292 -23.66 6.39 -26.57
C SER A 292 -23.73 5.92 -25.12
N ASN A 293 -24.89 5.44 -24.66
CA ASN A 293 -24.99 4.80 -23.36
C ASN A 293 -23.94 3.67 -23.19
N GLU A 294 -23.43 3.11 -24.29
CA GLU A 294 -22.33 2.13 -24.31
C GLU A 294 -20.97 2.77 -23.94
N GLN A 295 -20.66 3.96 -24.43
CA GLN A 295 -19.44 4.68 -24.05
C GLN A 295 -19.48 5.05 -22.56
N LEU A 296 -20.62 5.54 -22.07
CA LEU A 296 -20.82 5.79 -20.63
C LEU A 296 -20.71 4.52 -19.78
N SER A 297 -21.07 3.36 -20.33
CA SER A 297 -20.90 2.08 -19.64
C SER A 297 -19.41 1.73 -19.47
N ILE A 298 -18.60 1.94 -20.51
CA ILE A 298 -17.15 1.74 -20.47
C ILE A 298 -16.51 2.69 -19.45
N TYR A 299 -16.92 3.97 -19.45
CA TYR A 299 -16.40 4.97 -18.50
C TYR A 299 -16.76 4.61 -17.05
N ASN A 300 -18.00 4.18 -16.81
CA ASN A 300 -18.41 3.72 -15.48
C ASN A 300 -17.64 2.50 -15.00
N GLN A 301 -17.20 1.61 -15.90
CA GLN A 301 -16.36 0.47 -15.52
C GLN A 301 -14.98 0.95 -15.07
N ILE A 302 -14.34 1.83 -15.83
CA ILE A 302 -13.00 2.34 -15.49
C ILE A 302 -13.04 3.14 -14.18
N LEU A 303 -14.06 3.97 -13.98
CA LEU A 303 -14.23 4.74 -12.74
C LEU A 303 -14.48 3.84 -11.51
N LYS A 304 -15.11 2.66 -11.68
CA LYS A 304 -15.23 1.68 -10.59
C LYS A 304 -13.88 1.09 -10.23
N GLU A 305 -13.09 0.68 -11.22
CA GLU A 305 -11.75 0.15 -10.97
C GLU A 305 -10.85 1.18 -10.26
N GLN A 306 -10.99 2.47 -10.58
CA GLN A 306 -10.27 3.53 -9.88
C GLN A 306 -10.76 3.73 -8.44
N VAL A 307 -12.07 3.60 -8.19
CA VAL A 307 -12.63 3.60 -6.84
C VAL A 307 -12.03 2.47 -6.02
N ASP A 308 -12.05 1.24 -6.57
CA ASP A 308 -11.56 0.06 -5.88
C ASP A 308 -10.06 0.21 -5.57
N GLY A 309 -9.26 0.68 -6.53
CA GLY A 309 -7.83 0.96 -6.31
C GLY A 309 -7.55 2.03 -5.26
N LEU A 310 -8.36 3.10 -5.18
CA LEU A 310 -8.22 4.11 -4.13
C LEU A 310 -8.62 3.59 -2.75
N GLU A 311 -9.63 2.72 -2.67
CA GLU A 311 -10.03 2.06 -1.42
C GLU A 311 -8.92 1.12 -0.92
N ASP A 312 -8.32 0.35 -1.82
CA ASP A 312 -7.17 -0.50 -1.52
C ASP A 312 -5.95 0.31 -1.09
N GLU A 313 -5.66 1.43 -1.76
CA GLU A 313 -4.55 2.31 -1.39
C GLU A 313 -4.73 2.89 0.01
N ILE A 314 -5.94 3.38 0.34
CA ILE A 314 -6.27 3.91 1.67
C ILE A 314 -6.12 2.81 2.73
N ALA A 315 -6.61 1.60 2.47
CA ALA A 315 -6.45 0.47 3.38
C ALA A 315 -4.95 0.12 3.57
N GLY A 316 -4.16 0.21 2.51
CA GLY A 316 -2.72 -0.09 2.51
C GLY A 316 -1.84 0.94 3.21
N ILE A 317 -2.32 2.16 3.48
CA ILE A 317 -1.54 3.23 4.15
C ILE A 317 -0.92 2.71 5.45
N TYR A 318 -1.72 2.00 6.26
CA TYR A 318 -1.28 1.52 7.57
C TYR A 318 -0.40 0.26 7.50
N GLU A 319 -0.41 -0.44 6.37
CA GLU A 319 0.39 -1.66 6.17
C GLU A 319 1.81 -1.38 5.67
N HIS A 320 2.08 -0.16 5.17
CA HIS A 320 3.37 0.16 4.60
C HIS A 320 4.48 0.23 5.67
N PRO A 321 5.71 -0.28 5.40
CA PRO A 321 6.84 -0.24 6.34
C PRO A 321 7.20 1.11 6.98
N HIS A 322 6.78 2.25 6.40
CA HIS A 322 7.09 3.56 6.96
C HIS A 322 6.20 3.89 8.18
N THR A 323 5.11 3.13 8.41
CA THR A 323 4.22 3.25 9.57
C THR A 323 4.61 2.33 10.73
N LEU A 324 5.65 1.50 10.56
CA LEU A 324 6.16 0.58 11.59
C LEU A 324 6.39 1.24 12.96
N PRO A 325 6.93 2.48 13.05
CA PRO A 325 7.08 3.16 14.34
C PRO A 325 5.76 3.28 15.12
N PHE A 326 4.63 3.43 14.44
CA PHE A 326 3.30 3.46 15.07
C PHE A 326 2.77 2.07 15.37
N LYS A 327 2.99 1.08 14.50
CA LYS A 327 2.64 -0.31 14.82
C LYS A 327 3.30 -0.75 16.12
N ASN A 328 4.57 -0.40 16.33
CA ASN A 328 5.30 -0.73 17.56
C ASN A 328 4.81 0.07 18.79
N LEU A 329 4.44 1.35 18.63
CA LEU A 329 3.84 2.16 19.71
C LEU A 329 2.45 1.69 20.13
N PHE A 330 1.62 1.25 19.19
CA PHE A 330 0.24 0.83 19.43
C PHE A 330 0.06 -0.69 19.53
N ARG A 331 1.14 -1.49 19.42
CA ARG A 331 1.13 -2.92 19.82
C ARG A 331 1.06 -3.09 21.33
N HIS A 332 1.34 -2.03 22.10
CA HIS A 332 1.19 -2.01 23.54
C HIS A 332 0.18 -0.97 24.04
N PRO A 333 -1.12 -1.31 24.04
CA PRO A 333 -2.07 -0.80 24.99
C PRO A 333 -2.69 -1.99 25.72
N GLY A 334 -1.97 -2.55 26.69
CA GLY A 334 -2.50 -3.52 27.66
C GLY A 334 -3.00 -4.84 27.06
N SER A 335 -2.11 -5.84 27.04
CA SER A 335 -2.49 -7.24 27.25
C SER A 335 -2.34 -7.56 28.73
#